data_AF-A0A2M9HMP4-F1
#
_entry.id   AF-A0A2M9HMP4-F1
#
_cell.length_a   1.000
_cell.length_b   1.000
_cell.length_c   1.000
_cell.angle_alpha   90.00
_cell.angle_beta   90.00
_cell.angle_gamma   90.00
#
_symmetry.space_group_name_H-M   'P 1'
#
loop_
_entity.id
_entity.type
_entity.pdbx_description
1 polymer ?
#
loop_
_entity_poly.entity_id
_entity_poly.type
_entity_poly.pdbx_seq_one_letter_code
_entity_poly.pdbx_strand_id
1 'polypeptide(L)'
;MSISSRIRMQAIRSVAPEAEGAAGSTANAKLGSHSTGVADSGRWSTRRIAMYALFVALAMVTSFIEFPITPVAWLKYDPSGIVCLIAGFAYGPSAAIIVSVLGFVPHMFADPWGSLMAVLVALCLSVPASLIYRKIRSRKGAALGILAGAVLAIVAALLGNLVITPIYAHMSYAAVAAMILPILLPFNLAKMAIHAVVTFLIYKPISNLLAKQQ
;
A
#
# COMPACT_ATOMS: atom_id res chain seq x y z
N MET A 1 18.33 -83.57 4.06
CA MET A 1 18.95 -82.32 4.57
C MET A 1 17.82 -81.31 4.72
N SER A 2 17.55 -80.60 5.81
CA SER A 2 18.07 -80.51 7.18
C SER A 2 17.19 -79.42 7.83
N ILE A 3 16.53 -79.71 8.97
CA ILE A 3 16.43 -78.90 10.21
C ILE A 3 15.89 -77.45 10.06
N SER A 4 14.90 -76.89 10.78
CA SER A 4 14.51 -76.90 12.21
C SER A 4 13.14 -76.20 12.33
N SER A 5 12.14 -76.69 13.06
CA SER A 5 11.86 -76.46 14.49
C SER A 5 11.88 -74.98 14.97
N ARG A 6 10.72 -74.40 15.32
CA ARG A 6 10.25 -74.17 16.71
C ARG A 6 9.04 -73.24 16.77
N ILE A 7 8.00 -73.77 17.40
CA ILE A 7 6.79 -73.10 17.89
C ILE A 7 7.16 -72.16 19.06
N ARG A 8 6.53 -70.98 19.14
CA ARG A 8 6.17 -70.41 20.45
C ARG A 8 4.81 -69.70 20.41
N MET A 9 3.97 -70.20 21.31
CA MET A 9 2.60 -69.82 21.65
C MET A 9 2.55 -68.53 22.48
N GLN A 10 1.39 -67.88 22.43
CA GLN A 10 0.72 -67.11 23.50
C GLN A 10 1.29 -65.75 23.93
N ALA A 11 0.48 -64.70 23.77
CA ALA A 11 -0.33 -64.18 24.89
C ALA A 11 -1.26 -63.05 24.42
N ILE A 12 -2.57 -63.33 24.48
CA ILE A 12 -3.62 -62.32 24.49
C ILE A 12 -3.61 -61.68 25.88
N ARG A 13 -3.44 -60.36 25.98
CA ARG A 13 -3.85 -59.57 27.15
C ARG A 13 -4.49 -58.27 26.70
N SER A 14 -5.81 -58.24 26.86
CA SER A 14 -6.66 -57.06 26.94
C SER A 14 -6.36 -56.26 28.21
N VAL A 15 -6.15 -54.95 28.10
CA VAL A 15 -6.35 -54.01 29.22
C VAL A 15 -6.91 -52.71 28.64
N ALA A 16 -8.08 -52.32 29.16
CA ALA A 16 -8.82 -51.09 28.88
C ALA A 16 -8.20 -49.89 29.62
N PRO A 17 -8.64 -48.63 29.38
CA PRO A 17 -7.94 -47.43 29.83
C PRO A 17 -8.37 -47.00 31.24
N GLU A 18 -7.42 -46.54 32.05
CA GLU A 18 -7.69 -45.78 33.28
C GLU A 18 -7.07 -44.38 33.18
N ALA A 19 -7.88 -43.39 33.51
CA ALA A 19 -7.55 -41.98 33.57
C ALA A 19 -7.22 -41.57 35.01
N GLU A 20 -6.24 -40.67 35.19
CA GLU A 20 -6.30 -39.42 35.97
C GLU A 20 -4.90 -38.93 36.41
N GLY A 21 -4.69 -37.61 36.33
CA GLY A 21 -4.12 -36.87 37.47
C GLY A 21 -2.65 -36.43 37.50
N ALA A 22 -2.36 -35.32 36.81
CA ALA A 22 -1.61 -34.14 37.28
C ALA A 22 -0.11 -34.17 37.69
N ALA A 23 0.58 -33.11 37.19
CA ALA A 23 1.67 -32.30 37.76
C ALA A 23 3.14 -32.60 37.37
N GLY A 24 3.78 -31.62 36.70
CA GLY A 24 5.22 -31.58 36.43
C GLY A 24 5.63 -30.46 35.46
N SER A 25 5.66 -29.22 35.94
CA SER A 25 6.04 -27.97 35.25
C SER A 25 7.51 -27.92 34.79
N THR A 26 7.79 -27.36 33.61
CA THR A 26 8.91 -26.42 33.42
C THR A 26 8.55 -25.34 32.39
N ALA A 27 8.46 -24.12 32.89
CA ALA A 27 8.15 -22.90 32.17
C ALA A 27 9.34 -22.41 31.33
N ASN A 28 9.04 -21.81 30.17
CA ASN A 28 9.79 -20.65 29.71
C ASN A 28 8.82 -19.65 29.05
N ALA A 29 8.10 -18.93 29.91
CA ALA A 29 7.29 -17.79 29.53
C ALA A 29 8.15 -16.52 29.64
N LYS A 30 8.32 -15.81 28.52
CA LYS A 30 8.73 -14.40 28.53
C LYS A 30 7.78 -13.56 27.66
N LEU A 31 6.64 -13.25 28.29
CA LEU A 31 6.02 -11.92 28.41
C LEU A 31 5.85 -11.09 27.13
N GLY A 32 4.64 -11.19 26.58
CA GLY A 32 3.92 -10.12 25.88
C GLY A 32 2.46 -10.12 26.32
N SER A 33 2.20 -9.98 27.63
CA SER A 33 0.85 -10.04 28.21
C SER A 33 0.24 -8.65 28.32
N HIS A 34 -0.50 -8.24 27.30
CA HIS A 34 -1.78 -7.51 27.39
C HIS A 34 -2.46 -7.59 26.01
N SER A 35 -3.00 -8.77 25.68
CA SER A 35 -3.99 -8.91 24.61
C SER A 35 -5.38 -8.95 25.26
N THR A 36 -6.05 -7.81 25.30
CA THR A 36 -7.50 -7.71 25.57
C THR A 36 -8.30 -7.66 24.27
N GLY A 37 -7.75 -8.21 23.18
CA GLY A 37 -8.48 -8.40 21.94
C GLY A 37 -9.37 -9.63 22.04
N VAL A 38 -10.69 -9.43 22.02
CA VAL A 38 -11.64 -10.48 21.59
C VAL A 38 -11.16 -11.00 20.23
N ALA A 39 -11.19 -12.31 20.02
CA ALA A 39 -10.74 -12.96 18.80
C ALA A 39 -11.48 -12.39 17.56
N ASP A 40 -10.91 -11.36 16.93
CA ASP A 40 -11.48 -10.67 15.78
C ASP A 40 -11.01 -11.35 14.48
N SER A 41 -11.55 -12.53 14.18
CA SER A 41 -11.52 -13.00 12.80
C SER A 41 -12.49 -12.14 11.99
N GLY A 42 -11.97 -11.16 11.24
CA GLY A 42 -12.72 -10.33 10.30
C GLY A 42 -12.90 -8.85 10.66
N ARG A 43 -12.50 -8.39 11.85
CA ARG A 43 -12.53 -6.96 12.22
C ARG A 43 -11.18 -6.29 11.95
N TRP A 44 -11.20 -5.04 11.53
CA TRP A 44 -9.97 -4.26 11.31
C TRP A 44 -9.23 -4.13 12.64
N SER A 45 -8.00 -4.65 12.73
CA SER A 45 -7.23 -4.52 13.97
C SER A 45 -6.97 -3.04 14.27
N THR A 46 -7.05 -2.65 15.54
CA THR A 46 -6.75 -1.28 16.01
C THR A 46 -5.40 -0.79 15.47
N ARG A 47 -4.43 -1.70 15.36
CA ARG A 47 -3.12 -1.43 14.78
C ARG A 47 -3.19 -1.04 13.30
N ARG A 48 -3.97 -1.76 12.49
CA ARG A 48 -4.13 -1.46 11.06
C ARG A 48 -4.77 -0.08 10.88
N ILE A 49 -5.77 0.24 11.70
CA ILE A 49 -6.42 1.56 11.70
C ILE A 49 -5.40 2.65 12.05
N ALA A 50 -4.63 2.47 13.13
CA ALA A 50 -3.60 3.43 13.54
C ALA A 50 -2.55 3.66 12.45
N MET A 51 -2.13 2.61 11.75
CA MET A 51 -1.16 2.73 10.65
C MET A 51 -1.75 3.47 9.45
N TYR A 52 -3.04 3.25 9.12
CA TYR A 52 -3.69 3.97 8.04
C TYR A 52 -3.81 5.45 8.40
N ALA A 53 -4.20 5.77 9.63
CA ALA A 53 -4.23 7.14 10.13
C ALA A 53 -2.87 7.83 10.04
N LEU A 54 -1.78 7.12 10.39
CA LEU A 54 -0.41 7.63 10.25
C LEU A 54 -0.06 7.93 8.79
N PHE A 55 -0.34 7.01 7.86
CA PHE A 55 -0.08 7.24 6.43
C PHE A 55 -0.94 8.36 5.85
N VAL A 56 -2.20 8.48 6.27
CA VAL A 56 -3.08 9.60 5.90
C VAL A 56 -2.50 10.92 6.40
N ALA A 57 -2.09 10.99 7.66
CA ALA A 57 -1.47 12.19 8.23
C ALA A 57 -0.18 12.57 7.49
N LEU A 58 0.67 11.60 7.15
CA LEU A 58 1.88 11.82 6.37
C LEU A 58 1.56 12.31 4.95
N ALA A 59 0.59 11.69 4.27
CA ALA A 59 0.16 12.10 2.93
C ALA A 59 -0.40 13.53 2.94
N MET A 60 -1.14 13.87 3.99
CA MET A 60 -1.70 15.20 4.20
C MET A 60 -0.62 16.26 4.48
N VAL A 61 0.35 15.98 5.36
CA VAL A 61 1.45 16.92 5.60
C VAL A 61 2.30 17.10 4.34
N THR A 62 2.57 16.02 3.62
CA THR A 62 3.39 16.07 2.40
C THR A 62 2.67 16.73 1.22
N SER A 63 1.34 16.67 1.14
CA SER A 63 0.60 17.37 0.08
C SER A 63 0.67 18.89 0.21
N PHE A 64 0.84 19.43 1.43
CA PHE A 64 1.08 20.86 1.64
C PHE A 64 2.50 21.32 1.30
N ILE A 65 3.46 20.40 1.11
CA ILE A 65 4.82 20.73 0.65
C ILE A 65 4.79 20.76 -0.88
N GLU A 66 3.96 21.64 -1.41
CA GLU A 66 3.75 21.82 -2.84
C GLU A 66 4.55 22.99 -3.40
N PHE A 67 5.17 22.80 -4.57
CA PHE A 67 5.89 23.86 -5.27
C PHE A 67 5.69 23.80 -6.79
N PRO A 68 5.63 24.95 -7.47
CA PRO A 68 5.51 24.99 -8.92
C PRO A 68 6.84 24.62 -9.57
N ILE A 69 6.85 23.55 -10.37
CA ILE A 69 8.03 23.17 -11.19
C ILE A 69 7.95 23.81 -12.59
N THR A 70 6.76 24.25 -12.99
CA THR A 70 6.51 24.87 -14.28
C THR A 70 6.05 26.33 -14.10
N PRO A 71 6.10 27.16 -15.16
CA PRO A 71 5.52 28.51 -15.13
C PRO A 71 4.00 28.53 -14.91
N VAL A 72 3.35 27.36 -14.94
CA VAL A 72 1.91 27.20 -14.80
C VAL A 72 1.54 27.07 -13.32
N ALA A 73 0.86 28.10 -12.79
CA ALA A 73 0.61 28.24 -11.35
C ALA A 73 -0.23 27.12 -10.71
N TRP A 74 -1.13 26.50 -11.48
CA TRP A 74 -1.98 25.40 -10.98
C TRP A 74 -1.29 24.04 -11.02
N LEU A 75 -0.11 23.92 -11.65
CA LEU A 75 0.56 22.65 -11.86
C LEU A 75 1.72 22.48 -10.87
N LYS A 76 1.35 22.07 -9.65
CA LYS A 76 2.26 21.95 -8.51
C LYS A 76 2.69 20.51 -8.24
N TYR A 77 3.96 20.35 -7.90
CA TYR A 77 4.50 19.08 -7.44
C TYR A 77 4.43 18.98 -5.93
N ASP A 78 4.07 17.79 -5.45
CA ASP A 78 4.04 17.42 -4.05
C ASP A 78 4.51 15.95 -3.88
N PRO A 79 5.16 15.59 -2.75
CA PRO A 79 5.64 14.24 -2.49
C PRO A 79 4.57 13.26 -1.95
N SER A 80 3.29 13.63 -1.82
CA SER A 80 2.28 12.77 -1.17
C SER A 80 2.02 11.44 -1.90
N GLY A 81 2.21 11.40 -3.23
CA GLY A 81 2.08 10.18 -4.03
C GLY A 81 3.06 9.07 -3.61
N ILE A 82 4.23 9.45 -3.10
CA ILE A 82 5.23 8.51 -2.54
C ILE A 82 4.65 7.83 -1.30
N VAL A 83 4.00 8.59 -0.42
CA VAL A 83 3.36 8.08 0.80
C VAL A 83 2.23 7.11 0.44
N CYS A 84 1.42 7.45 -0.56
CA CYS A 84 0.33 6.60 -1.06
C CYS A 84 0.85 5.27 -1.61
N LEU A 85 1.95 5.29 -2.38
CA LEU A 85 2.61 4.09 -2.89
C LEU A 85 3.13 3.20 -1.77
N ILE A 86 3.80 3.78 -0.76
CA ILE A 86 4.35 3.03 0.38
C ILE A 86 3.21 2.38 1.19
N ALA A 87 2.14 3.12 1.47
CA ALA A 87 0.96 2.58 2.15
C ALA A 87 0.37 1.41 1.37
N GLY A 88 0.24 1.56 0.04
CA GLY A 88 -0.22 0.52 -0.87
C GLY A 88 0.67 -0.72 -0.87
N PHE A 89 2.00 -0.56 -0.83
CA PHE A 89 2.94 -1.68 -0.80
C PHE A 89 2.95 -2.41 0.54
N ALA A 90 2.84 -1.67 1.64
CA ALA A 90 2.85 -2.23 2.98
C ALA A 90 1.53 -2.95 3.33
N TYR A 91 0.38 -2.33 3.05
CA TYR A 91 -0.93 -2.78 3.53
C TYR A 91 -1.90 -3.21 2.43
N GLY A 92 -1.53 -3.01 1.16
CA GLY A 92 -2.31 -3.42 0.00
C GLY A 92 -3.18 -2.29 -0.60
N PRO A 93 -3.97 -2.62 -1.63
CA PRO A 93 -4.71 -1.63 -2.42
C PRO A 93 -5.73 -0.81 -1.62
N SER A 94 -6.34 -1.37 -0.59
CA SER A 94 -7.29 -0.63 0.25
C SER A 94 -6.61 0.51 1.01
N ALA A 95 -5.37 0.30 1.48
CA ALA A 95 -4.59 1.36 2.10
C ALA A 95 -4.21 2.45 1.08
N ALA A 96 -3.83 2.05 -0.14
CA ALA A 96 -3.56 3.00 -1.23
C ALA A 96 -4.77 3.92 -1.49
N ILE A 97 -5.98 3.36 -1.56
CA ILE A 97 -7.22 4.12 -1.77
C ILE A 97 -7.47 5.09 -0.61
N ILE A 98 -7.47 4.58 0.63
CA ILE A 98 -7.80 5.38 1.81
C ILE A 98 -6.81 6.54 1.97
N VAL A 99 -5.52 6.26 1.83
CA VAL A 99 -4.47 7.28 1.98
C VAL A 99 -4.53 8.31 0.85
N SER A 100 -4.77 7.88 -0.39
CA SER A 100 -4.89 8.79 -1.54
C SER A 100 -6.12 9.70 -1.44
N VAL A 101 -7.24 9.22 -0.90
CA VAL A 101 -8.46 10.03 -0.77
C VAL A 101 -8.36 10.95 0.44
N LEU A 102 -8.09 10.39 1.62
CA LEU A 102 -8.10 11.17 2.87
C LEU A 102 -6.94 12.15 2.97
N GLY A 103 -5.78 11.86 2.36
CA GLY A 103 -4.63 12.76 2.36
C GLY A 103 -4.88 14.10 1.66
N PHE A 104 -5.89 14.19 0.79
CA PHE A 104 -6.24 15.40 0.05
C PHE A 104 -7.54 16.08 0.51
N VAL A 105 -8.24 15.51 1.49
CA VAL A 105 -9.48 16.11 2.06
C VAL A 105 -9.32 17.59 2.45
N PRO A 106 -8.22 18.04 3.09
CA PRO A 106 -8.07 19.44 3.45
C PRO A 106 -8.01 20.37 2.23
N HIS A 107 -7.37 19.92 1.16
CA HIS A 107 -7.25 20.69 -0.07
C HIS A 107 -8.62 20.85 -0.75
N MET A 108 -9.56 19.93 -0.52
CA MET A 108 -10.92 20.03 -1.10
C MET A 108 -11.68 21.27 -0.65
N PHE A 109 -11.33 21.85 0.51
CA PHE A 109 -11.94 23.08 1.00
C PHE A 109 -11.32 24.35 0.38
N ALA A 110 -10.11 24.27 -0.17
CA ALA A 110 -9.38 25.41 -0.72
C ALA A 110 -9.34 25.38 -2.25
N ASP A 111 -9.04 24.23 -2.84
CA ASP A 111 -8.98 23.99 -4.28
C ASP A 111 -9.64 22.64 -4.63
N PRO A 112 -10.98 22.61 -4.78
CA PRO A 112 -11.71 21.37 -5.05
C PRO A 112 -11.29 20.68 -6.36
N TRP A 113 -10.99 21.46 -7.41
CA TRP A 113 -10.65 20.95 -8.72
C TRP A 113 -9.23 20.37 -8.77
N GLY A 114 -8.26 21.09 -8.19
CA GLY A 114 -6.89 20.57 -8.02
C GLY A 114 -6.86 19.34 -7.12
N SER A 115 -7.66 19.33 -6.04
CA SER A 115 -7.77 18.18 -5.15
C SER A 115 -8.35 16.96 -5.84
N LEU A 116 -9.41 17.13 -6.63
CA LEU A 116 -10.00 16.04 -7.40
C LEU A 116 -8.98 15.43 -8.37
N MET A 117 -8.19 16.27 -9.04
CA MET A 117 -7.08 15.82 -9.88
C MET A 117 -6.03 15.06 -9.10
N ALA A 118 -5.60 15.62 -7.98
CA ALA A 118 -4.53 15.01 -7.18
C ALA A 118 -4.95 13.64 -6.66
N VAL A 119 -6.20 13.49 -6.19
CA VAL A 119 -6.78 12.20 -5.79
C VAL A 119 -6.85 11.23 -6.96
N LEU A 120 -7.34 11.66 -8.13
CA LEU A 120 -7.40 10.82 -9.33
C LEU A 120 -6.01 10.28 -9.72
N VAL A 121 -5.02 11.16 -9.80
CA VAL A 121 -3.64 10.81 -10.15
C VAL A 121 -3.02 9.90 -9.09
N ALA A 122 -3.23 10.19 -7.80
CA ALA A 122 -2.74 9.38 -6.70
C ALA A 122 -3.34 7.96 -6.70
N LEU A 123 -4.63 7.82 -7.01
CA LEU A 123 -5.30 6.53 -7.14
C LEU A 123 -4.78 5.74 -8.34
N CYS A 124 -4.69 6.37 -9.51
CA CYS A 124 -4.15 5.76 -10.73
C CYS A 124 -2.67 5.38 -10.59
N LEU A 125 -1.91 6.07 -9.74
CA LEU A 125 -0.54 5.69 -9.41
C LEU A 125 -0.50 4.51 -8.43
N SER A 126 -1.16 4.63 -7.28
CA SER A 126 -0.93 3.76 -6.12
C SER A 126 -1.71 2.45 -6.14
N VAL A 127 -2.93 2.45 -6.69
CA VAL A 127 -3.80 1.25 -6.73
C VAL A 127 -3.26 0.16 -7.67
N PRO A 128 -2.98 0.42 -8.95
CA PRO A 128 -2.41 -0.61 -9.83
C PRO A 128 -1.02 -1.05 -9.35
N ALA A 129 -0.21 -0.12 -8.85
CA ALA A 129 1.10 -0.45 -8.30
C ALA A 129 0.98 -1.45 -7.14
N SER A 130 0.10 -1.16 -6.17
CA SER A 130 -0.13 -2.04 -5.02
C SER A 130 -0.75 -3.38 -5.40
N LEU A 131 -1.62 -3.42 -6.41
CA LEU A 131 -2.19 -4.68 -6.93
C LEU A 131 -1.11 -5.59 -7.53
N ILE A 132 -0.21 -5.04 -8.34
CA ILE A 132 0.89 -5.79 -8.97
C ILE A 132 1.89 -6.25 -7.90
N TYR A 133 2.30 -5.36 -7.00
CA TYR A 133 3.24 -5.70 -5.94
C TYR A 133 2.67 -6.74 -4.96
N ARG A 134 1.35 -6.71 -4.69
CA ARG A 134 0.70 -7.74 -3.86
C ARG A 134 0.81 -9.13 -4.47
N LYS A 135 0.78 -9.25 -5.81
CA LYS A 135 0.95 -10.54 -6.51
C LYS A 135 2.42 -10.97 -6.59
N ILE A 136 3.33 -10.01 -6.78
CA ILE A 136 4.76 -10.29 -6.97
C ILE A 136 5.55 -9.50 -5.91
N ARG A 137 5.72 -10.07 -4.72
CA ARG A 137 6.45 -9.46 -3.59
C ARG A 137 7.97 -9.51 -3.78
N SER A 138 8.46 -8.85 -4.83
CA SER A 138 9.90 -8.75 -5.15
C SER A 138 10.27 -7.33 -5.60
N ARG A 139 11.58 -7.05 -5.73
CA ARG A 139 12.06 -5.78 -6.31
C ARG A 139 11.56 -5.59 -7.75
N LYS A 140 11.51 -6.67 -8.53
CA LYS A 140 10.97 -6.66 -9.90
C LYS A 140 9.47 -6.33 -9.89
N GLY A 141 8.70 -6.92 -8.98
CA GLY A 141 7.28 -6.63 -8.84
C GLY A 141 6.98 -5.19 -8.40
N ALA A 142 7.83 -4.62 -7.52
CA ALA A 142 7.72 -3.21 -7.13
C ALA A 142 8.00 -2.29 -8.32
N ALA A 143 9.08 -2.53 -9.08
CA ALA A 143 9.41 -1.74 -10.26
C ALA A 143 8.30 -1.81 -11.34
N LEU A 144 7.80 -3.02 -11.64
CA LEU A 144 6.68 -3.20 -12.58
C LEU A 144 5.40 -2.52 -12.10
N GLY A 145 5.10 -2.61 -10.80
CA GLY A 145 3.94 -1.95 -10.21
C GLY A 145 4.02 -0.43 -10.32
N ILE A 146 5.15 0.16 -9.93
CA ILE A 146 5.38 1.60 -10.04
C ILE A 146 5.28 2.05 -11.50
N LEU A 147 5.90 1.33 -12.44
CA LEU A 147 5.87 1.70 -13.86
C LEU A 147 4.45 1.66 -14.42
N ALA A 148 3.70 0.59 -14.13
CA ALA A 148 2.31 0.47 -14.58
C ALA A 148 1.43 1.58 -13.97
N GLY A 149 1.60 1.88 -12.68
CA GLY A 149 0.91 2.98 -12.02
C GLY A 149 1.28 4.35 -12.59
N ALA A 150 2.56 4.59 -12.88
CA ALA A 150 3.03 5.83 -13.48
C ALA A 150 2.41 6.08 -14.85
N VAL A 151 2.33 5.05 -15.71
CA VAL A 151 1.68 5.17 -17.02
C VAL A 151 0.20 5.51 -16.86
N LEU A 152 -0.52 4.82 -15.97
CA LEU A 152 -1.94 5.09 -15.73
C LEU A 152 -2.16 6.48 -15.12
N ALA A 153 -1.30 6.91 -14.22
CA ALA A 153 -1.34 8.24 -13.61
C ALA A 153 -1.08 9.35 -14.64
N ILE A 154 -0.13 9.17 -15.57
CA ILE A 154 0.11 10.13 -16.66
C ILE A 154 -1.12 10.22 -17.56
N VAL A 155 -1.68 9.09 -18.00
CA VAL A 155 -2.89 9.08 -18.83
C VAL A 155 -4.05 9.78 -18.11
N ALA A 156 -4.27 9.46 -16.83
CA ALA A 156 -5.31 10.09 -16.02
C ALA A 156 -5.07 11.59 -15.84
N ALA A 157 -3.83 12.03 -15.66
CA ALA A 157 -3.49 13.45 -15.56
C ALA A 157 -3.76 14.19 -16.88
N LEU A 158 -3.40 13.60 -18.03
CA LEU A 158 -3.63 14.22 -19.34
C LEU A 158 -5.12 14.33 -19.66
N LEU A 159 -5.86 13.22 -19.52
CA LEU A 159 -7.31 13.19 -19.74
C LEU A 159 -8.03 14.10 -18.74
N GLY A 160 -7.60 14.08 -17.49
CA GLY A 160 -8.10 14.97 -16.47
C GLY A 160 -7.92 16.43 -16.88
N ASN A 161 -6.71 16.84 -17.23
CA ASN A 161 -6.44 18.24 -17.62
C ASN A 161 -7.30 18.65 -18.82
N LEU A 162 -7.51 17.76 -19.81
CA LEU A 162 -8.41 18.04 -20.93
C LEU A 162 -9.86 18.28 -20.51
N VAL A 163 -10.34 17.73 -19.39
CA VAL A 163 -11.72 17.89 -18.93
C VAL A 163 -11.86 19.03 -17.92
N ILE A 164 -10.98 19.09 -16.91
CA ILE A 164 -11.12 20.01 -15.78
C ILE A 164 -10.47 21.35 -16.08
N THR A 165 -9.33 21.40 -16.78
CA THR A 165 -8.62 22.67 -17.03
C THR A 165 -9.44 23.66 -17.86
N PRO A 166 -10.22 23.26 -18.90
CA PRO A 166 -11.11 24.19 -19.59
C PRO A 166 -12.16 24.83 -18.67
N ILE A 167 -12.70 24.06 -17.73
CA ILE A 167 -13.72 24.50 -16.77
C ILE A 167 -13.10 25.43 -15.73
N TYR A 168 -11.93 25.05 -15.21
CA TYR A 168 -11.24 25.74 -14.13
C TYR A 168 -10.53 27.01 -14.58
N ALA A 169 -9.80 26.95 -15.70
CA ALA A 169 -8.98 28.06 -16.21
C ALA A 169 -9.70 28.88 -17.30
N HIS A 170 -10.96 28.56 -17.61
CA HIS A 170 -11.75 29.22 -18.66
C HIS A 170 -11.06 29.27 -20.02
N MET A 171 -10.29 28.23 -20.36
CA MET A 171 -9.55 28.11 -21.62
C MET A 171 -10.27 27.17 -22.59
N SER A 172 -10.02 27.33 -23.89
CA SER A 172 -10.55 26.40 -24.89
C SER A 172 -9.87 25.03 -24.78
N TYR A 173 -10.58 23.97 -25.18
CA TYR A 173 -10.01 22.62 -25.30
C TYR A 173 -8.75 22.59 -26.17
N ALA A 174 -8.73 23.36 -27.27
CA ALA A 174 -7.59 23.45 -28.16
C ALA A 174 -6.36 24.06 -27.47
N ALA A 175 -6.55 25.08 -26.63
CA ALA A 175 -5.46 25.69 -25.86
C ALA A 175 -4.86 24.70 -24.87
N VAL A 176 -5.69 23.93 -24.15
CA VAL A 176 -5.20 22.90 -23.22
C VAL A 176 -4.48 21.77 -23.97
N ALA A 177 -5.03 21.33 -25.12
CA ALA A 177 -4.40 20.31 -25.95
C ALA A 177 -3.01 20.74 -26.46
N ALA A 178 -2.86 22.02 -26.84
CA ALA A 178 -1.57 22.59 -27.25
C ALA A 178 -0.54 22.58 -26.11
N MET A 179 -0.97 22.61 -24.85
CA MET A 179 -0.09 22.55 -23.67
C MET A 179 0.33 21.11 -23.28
N ILE A 180 -0.26 20.07 -23.88
CA ILE A 180 0.03 18.67 -23.51
C ILE A 180 1.52 18.36 -23.69
N LEU A 181 2.04 18.53 -24.90
CA LEU A 181 3.42 18.18 -25.22
C LEU A 181 4.45 19.09 -24.53
N PRO A 182 4.31 20.43 -24.51
CA PRO A 182 5.34 21.28 -23.93
C PRO A 182 5.31 21.38 -22.40
N ILE A 183 4.16 21.14 -21.75
CA ILE A 183 3.98 21.43 -20.32
C ILE A 183 3.44 20.23 -19.54
N LEU A 184 2.25 19.73 -19.89
CA LEU A 184 1.55 18.75 -19.05
C LEU A 184 2.28 17.40 -19.03
N LEU A 185 2.72 16.91 -20.18
CA LEU A 185 3.41 15.63 -20.29
C LEU A 185 4.79 15.66 -19.60
N PRO A 186 5.69 16.64 -19.86
CA PRO A 186 6.97 16.76 -19.16
C PRO A 186 6.82 16.87 -17.64
N PHE A 187 5.84 17.67 -17.18
CA PHE A 187 5.57 17.81 -15.74
C PHE A 187 5.15 16.48 -15.11
N ASN A 188 4.17 15.79 -15.68
CA ASN A 188 3.67 14.53 -15.12
C ASN A 188 4.73 13.44 -15.19
N LEU A 189 5.54 13.41 -16.25
CA LEU A 189 6.67 12.48 -16.35
C LEU A 189 7.72 12.73 -15.27
N ALA A 190 8.08 13.99 -15.02
CA ALA A 190 9.00 14.35 -13.94
C ALA A 190 8.43 13.99 -12.56
N LYS A 191 7.15 14.32 -12.30
CA LYS A 191 6.46 13.96 -11.05
C LYS A 191 6.48 12.46 -10.81
N MET A 192 6.12 11.67 -11.82
CA MET A 192 6.13 10.20 -11.73
C MET A 192 7.53 9.63 -11.59
N ALA A 193 8.54 10.20 -12.26
CA ALA A 193 9.93 9.75 -12.13
C ALA A 193 10.45 9.94 -10.70
N ILE A 194 10.19 11.11 -10.10
CA ILE A 194 10.59 11.38 -8.71
C ILE A 194 9.87 10.41 -7.76
N HIS A 195 8.55 10.25 -7.91
CA HIS A 195 7.79 9.30 -7.10
C HIS A 195 8.32 7.88 -7.25
N ALA A 196 8.60 7.44 -8.48
CA ALA A 196 9.13 6.11 -8.77
C ALA A 196 10.49 5.86 -8.10
N VAL A 197 11.45 6.76 -8.30
CA VAL A 197 12.81 6.63 -7.76
C VAL A 197 12.78 6.64 -6.24
N VAL A 198 12.11 7.63 -5.64
CA VAL A 198 12.08 7.77 -4.18
C VAL A 198 11.39 6.58 -3.53
N THR A 199 10.19 6.20 -4.02
CA THR A 199 9.49 5.02 -3.51
C THR A 199 10.34 3.75 -3.65
N PHE A 200 10.98 3.53 -4.80
CA PHE A 200 11.78 2.32 -5.02
C PHE A 200 12.98 2.20 -4.06
N LEU A 201 13.57 3.32 -3.66
CA LEU A 201 14.68 3.34 -2.69
C LEU A 201 14.21 3.03 -1.26
N ILE A 202 13.06 3.58 -0.85
CA ILE A 202 12.63 3.55 0.57
C ILE A 202 11.59 2.48 0.90
N TYR A 203 10.90 1.90 -0.09
CA TYR A 203 9.77 0.99 0.20
C TYR A 203 10.20 -0.27 0.95
N LYS A 204 11.39 -0.81 0.68
CA LYS A 204 11.83 -2.09 1.25
C LYS A 204 12.21 -1.97 2.74
N PRO A 205 13.02 -0.98 3.17
CA PRO A 205 13.21 -0.70 4.59
C PRO A 205 11.89 -0.51 5.34
N ILE A 206 10.98 0.30 4.79
CA ILE A 206 9.70 0.59 5.43
C ILE A 206 8.82 -0.66 5.51
N SER A 207 8.69 -1.42 4.41
CA SER A 207 7.91 -2.66 4.41
C SER A 207 8.47 -3.70 5.38
N ASN A 208 9.80 -3.78 5.56
CA ASN A 208 10.42 -4.71 6.50
C ASN A 208 10.21 -4.27 7.96
N LEU A 209 10.30 -2.97 8.25
CA LEU A 209 10.02 -2.42 9.58
C LEU A 209 8.56 -2.68 9.98
N LEU A 210 7.63 -2.50 9.04
CA LEU A 210 6.21 -2.75 9.26
C LEU A 210 5.89 -4.24 9.36
N ALA A 211 6.60 -5.11 8.63
CA ALA A 211 6.42 -6.56 8.73
C ALA A 211 6.85 -7.14 10.09
N LYS A 212 7.87 -6.56 10.75
CA LYS A 212 8.23 -6.92 12.14
C LYS A 212 7.16 -6.51 13.16
N GLN A 213 6.25 -5.66 12.74
CA GLN A 213 5.15 -5.10 13.51
C GLN A 213 3.81 -5.75 13.08
N GLN A 214 3.81 -6.84 12.33
CA GLN A 214 2.60 -7.61 12.00
C GLN A 214 2.67 -8.97 12.70
#